data_AF-A0A8T5JP71-F1
#
_entry.id   AF-A0A8T5JP71-F1
#
_cell.length_a   1.000
_cell.length_b   1.000
_cell.length_c   1.000
_cell.angle_alpha   90.00
_cell.angle_beta   90.00
_cell.angle_gamma   90.00
#
_symmetry.space_group_name_H-M   'P 1'
#
loop_
_entity.id
_entity.type
_entity.pdbx_description
1 polymer ?
#
loop_
_entity_poly.entity_id
_entity_poly.type
_entity_poly.pdbx_seq_one_letter_code
_entity_poly.pdbx_strand_id
1 'polypeptide(L)'
;MNTQTQTTQANETFALKKLKGIKPKGVKHKPSYTTLQSLLEIKDEFLDTEHAFSASKHTSFIHSSDTIKYNYERIYQKVSENYLKTVSFSEKNLSDFIFANVNNDLSNYQSGMLGLFTGCMLDMLFQKNKSKNQRTMFHINGQGNRFDNLFHASKFIDVLFVENFYADTIIGYYGDWIGGIANYVLSVNPEGRIVHEDTPFYRRDMVSNQKTDHEVIKFLRSVETSFPNQVNQYIKYITMD
;
A
#
# COMPACT_ATOMS: atom_id res chain seq x y z
N MET A 1 65.93 -5.83 -55.30
CA MET A 1 65.29 -6.97 -54.63
C MET A 1 63.88 -6.56 -54.26
N ASN A 2 62.90 -7.17 -54.92
CA ASN A 2 61.47 -6.89 -54.76
C ASN A 2 60.93 -7.59 -53.52
N THR A 3 60.22 -6.84 -52.67
CA THR A 3 59.23 -7.43 -51.77
C THR A 3 58.06 -6.46 -51.65
N GLN A 4 57.03 -6.75 -52.43
CA GLN A 4 55.68 -6.20 -52.27
C GLN A 4 55.05 -6.88 -51.06
N THR A 5 54.48 -6.11 -50.14
CA THR A 5 53.57 -6.66 -49.11
C THR A 5 52.20 -6.07 -49.32
N GLN A 6 51.25 -6.97 -49.58
CA GLN A 6 49.87 -6.74 -49.94
C GLN A 6 49.03 -6.22 -48.76
N THR A 7 48.06 -5.39 -49.13
CA THR A 7 46.86 -4.99 -48.39
C THR A 7 45.91 -6.16 -48.18
N THR A 8 45.33 -6.29 -46.98
CA THR A 8 44.06 -6.99 -46.80
C THR A 8 43.19 -6.26 -45.78
N GLN A 9 42.25 -5.44 -46.28
CA GLN A 9 41.04 -5.05 -45.56
C GLN A 9 40.09 -6.24 -45.56
N ALA A 10 39.73 -6.76 -44.39
CA ALA A 10 38.63 -7.70 -44.24
C ALA A 10 37.34 -6.91 -43.94
N ASN A 11 36.56 -6.67 -44.99
CA ASN A 11 35.12 -6.43 -44.88
C ASN A 11 34.46 -7.74 -44.42
N GLU A 12 34.20 -7.89 -43.12
CA GLU A 12 33.26 -8.90 -42.65
C GLU A 12 31.85 -8.35 -42.71
N THR A 13 31.29 -8.47 -43.91
CA THR A 13 29.85 -8.43 -44.16
C THR A 13 29.21 -9.55 -43.32
N PHE A 14 28.59 -9.19 -42.20
CA PHE A 14 27.74 -10.10 -41.42
C PHE A 14 26.54 -10.51 -42.28
N ALA A 15 26.73 -11.57 -43.06
CA ALA A 15 25.68 -12.26 -43.77
C ALA A 15 24.74 -12.88 -42.73
N LEU A 16 23.65 -12.17 -42.43
CA LEU A 16 22.45 -12.73 -41.82
C LEU A 16 21.92 -13.86 -42.71
N LYS A 17 22.48 -15.07 -42.51
CA LYS A 17 21.87 -16.30 -42.98
C LYS A 17 20.45 -16.34 -42.41
N LYS A 18 19.47 -16.13 -43.29
CA LYS A 18 18.04 -16.30 -43.01
C LYS A 18 17.83 -17.72 -42.48
N LEU A 19 17.71 -17.85 -41.15
CA LEU A 19 17.27 -19.07 -40.48
C LEU A 19 15.80 -19.31 -40.84
N LYS A 20 15.56 -19.90 -42.01
CA LYS A 20 14.26 -20.45 -42.40
C LYS A 20 13.99 -21.65 -41.49
N GLY A 21 12.99 -21.55 -40.62
CA GLY A 21 12.38 -22.73 -39.99
C GLY A 21 12.25 -22.74 -38.47
N ILE A 22 12.76 -21.74 -37.75
CA ILE A 22 12.42 -21.62 -36.32
C ILE A 22 11.06 -20.94 -36.22
N LYS A 23 9.98 -21.73 -36.23
CA LYS A 23 8.70 -21.26 -35.67
C LYS A 23 9.02 -20.76 -34.26
N PRO A 24 8.64 -19.53 -33.87
CA PRO A 24 8.83 -19.09 -32.50
C PRO A 24 8.11 -20.11 -31.62
N LYS A 25 8.87 -20.88 -30.85
CA LYS A 25 8.29 -21.67 -29.75
C LYS A 25 7.52 -20.65 -28.93
N GLY A 26 6.19 -20.80 -28.88
CA GLY A 26 5.32 -19.89 -28.15
C GLY A 26 5.99 -19.57 -26.83
N VAL A 27 6.19 -18.28 -26.57
CA VAL A 27 6.76 -17.81 -25.31
C VAL A 27 5.91 -18.44 -24.23
N LYS A 28 6.45 -19.46 -23.54
CA LYS A 28 5.80 -20.01 -22.37
C LYS A 28 5.70 -18.85 -21.41
N HIS A 29 4.50 -18.35 -21.16
CA HIS A 29 4.27 -17.36 -20.11
C HIS A 29 4.99 -17.88 -18.86
N LYS A 30 5.92 -17.08 -18.35
CA LYS A 30 6.62 -17.34 -17.10
C LYS A 30 5.57 -17.65 -16.01
N PRO A 31 5.89 -18.53 -15.04
CA PRO A 31 4.93 -19.08 -14.10
C PRO A 31 4.18 -17.96 -13.36
N SER A 32 2.92 -18.25 -13.04
CA SER A 32 1.97 -17.42 -12.30
C SER A 32 2.64 -16.45 -11.34
N TYR A 33 2.57 -15.15 -11.65
CA TYR A 33 2.96 -14.10 -10.72
C TYR A 33 2.23 -14.28 -9.38
N THR A 34 2.96 -14.17 -8.27
CA THR A 34 2.34 -14.21 -6.93
C THR A 34 1.59 -12.90 -6.67
N THR A 35 0.65 -12.93 -5.72
CA THR A 35 -0.12 -11.72 -5.39
C THR A 35 0.79 -10.55 -5.01
N LEU A 36 1.85 -10.84 -4.27
CA LEU A 36 2.81 -9.85 -3.82
C LEU A 36 3.61 -9.26 -4.99
N GLN A 37 4.10 -10.12 -5.90
CA GLN A 37 5.00 -9.68 -6.96
C GLN A 37 4.34 -8.68 -7.92
N SER A 38 3.09 -8.91 -8.29
CA SER A 38 2.39 -7.95 -9.14
C SER A 38 2.01 -6.66 -8.41
N LEU A 39 1.74 -6.71 -7.09
CA LEU A 39 1.57 -5.48 -6.32
C LEU A 39 2.85 -4.66 -6.29
N LEU A 40 4.01 -5.31 -6.16
CA LEU A 40 5.32 -4.65 -6.22
C LEU A 40 5.58 -4.02 -7.59
N GLU A 41 5.30 -4.72 -8.69
CA GLU A 41 5.46 -4.16 -10.05
C GLU A 41 4.59 -2.93 -10.29
N ILE A 42 3.32 -2.96 -9.84
CA ILE A 42 2.43 -1.80 -9.97
C ILE A 42 2.93 -0.64 -9.11
N LYS A 43 3.37 -0.93 -7.88
CA LYS A 43 3.95 0.08 -6.99
C LYS A 43 5.16 0.73 -7.66
N ASP A 44 6.08 -0.05 -8.23
CA ASP A 44 7.26 0.46 -8.93
C ASP A 44 6.87 1.36 -10.11
N GLU A 45 5.83 1.01 -10.90
CA GLU A 45 5.28 1.88 -11.96
C GLU A 45 4.87 3.27 -11.42
N PHE A 46 4.25 3.34 -10.24
CA PHE A 46 3.84 4.60 -9.63
C PHE A 46 5.01 5.38 -9.01
N LEU A 47 5.96 4.69 -8.37
CA LEU A 47 7.13 5.34 -7.78
C LEU A 47 8.07 5.90 -8.87
N ASP A 48 8.22 5.18 -9.99
CA ASP A 48 9.06 5.60 -11.11
C ASP A 48 8.50 6.82 -11.86
N THR A 49 7.19 7.09 -11.77
CA THR A 49 6.61 8.31 -12.37
C THR A 49 7.10 9.62 -11.73
N GLU A 50 7.80 9.57 -10.59
CA GLU A 50 8.51 10.71 -10.00
C GLU A 50 9.51 11.35 -10.99
N HIS A 51 10.16 10.56 -11.86
CA HIS A 51 11.11 11.09 -12.85
C HIS A 51 10.44 11.95 -13.93
N ALA A 52 9.18 11.70 -14.27
CA ALA A 52 8.47 12.50 -15.28
C ALA A 52 7.92 13.81 -14.69
N PHE A 53 7.57 13.82 -13.40
CA PHE A 53 6.92 14.96 -12.73
C PHE A 53 7.92 15.89 -12.02
N SER A 54 9.04 15.36 -11.51
CA SER A 54 10.10 16.15 -10.85
C SER A 54 10.84 17.12 -11.79
N ALA A 55 10.75 16.92 -13.11
CA ALA A 55 11.22 17.89 -14.09
C ALA A 55 10.46 19.23 -14.00
N SER A 56 9.27 19.27 -13.38
CA SER A 56 8.49 20.48 -13.11
C SER A 56 8.49 20.86 -11.62
N LYS A 57 9.63 21.31 -11.09
CA LYS A 57 9.87 22.32 -10.01
C LYS A 57 8.91 22.54 -8.81
N HIS A 58 7.98 21.65 -8.45
CA HIS A 58 7.10 21.86 -7.30
C HIS A 58 7.16 20.73 -6.27
N THR A 59 8.10 20.86 -5.34
CA THR A 59 8.32 19.96 -4.19
C THR A 59 7.20 19.97 -3.15
N SER A 60 6.16 20.80 -3.31
CA SER A 60 5.03 20.91 -2.37
C SER A 60 3.77 20.15 -2.79
N PHE A 61 3.79 19.40 -3.90
CA PHE A 61 2.57 18.93 -4.56
C PHE A 61 1.72 17.96 -3.73
N ILE A 62 2.34 17.09 -2.92
CA ILE A 62 1.61 16.03 -2.19
C ILE A 62 0.84 16.57 -0.99
N HIS A 63 1.03 17.84 -0.61
CA HIS A 63 0.24 18.43 0.48
C HIS A 63 -1.06 19.05 0.00
N SER A 64 -1.26 19.21 -1.32
CA SER A 64 -2.52 19.73 -1.82
C SER A 64 -3.59 18.63 -1.92
N SER A 65 -4.78 18.95 -1.42
CA SER A 65 -6.02 18.19 -1.57
C SER A 65 -6.16 17.51 -2.94
N ASP A 66 -6.07 18.32 -3.99
CA ASP A 66 -6.43 17.91 -5.34
C ASP A 66 -5.39 16.93 -5.89
N THR A 67 -4.13 17.10 -5.51
CA THR A 67 -3.05 16.18 -5.89
C THR A 67 -3.18 14.85 -5.16
N ILE A 68 -3.47 14.86 -3.86
CA ILE A 68 -3.74 13.64 -3.10
C ILE A 68 -4.90 12.88 -3.75
N LYS A 69 -6.02 13.57 -4.01
CA LYS A 69 -7.21 12.99 -4.64
C LYS A 69 -6.90 12.40 -6.02
N TYR A 70 -6.23 13.16 -6.88
CA TYR A 70 -5.86 12.73 -8.22
C TYR A 70 -4.98 11.47 -8.21
N ASN A 71 -3.93 11.46 -7.38
CA ASN A 71 -3.04 10.30 -7.28
C ASN A 71 -3.74 9.10 -6.67
N TYR A 72 -4.55 9.32 -5.63
CA TYR A 72 -5.37 8.28 -5.02
C TYR A 72 -6.30 7.64 -6.07
N GLU A 73 -7.05 8.43 -6.84
CA GLU A 73 -7.98 7.93 -7.86
C GLU A 73 -7.26 7.13 -8.94
N ARG A 74 -6.08 7.60 -9.40
CA ARG A 74 -5.25 6.88 -10.36
C ARG A 74 -4.76 5.53 -9.84
N ILE A 75 -4.25 5.50 -8.61
CA ILE A 75 -3.80 4.25 -7.97
C ILE A 75 -4.99 3.31 -7.80
N TYR A 76 -6.09 3.81 -7.25
CA TYR A 76 -7.29 3.01 -7.00
C TYR A 76 -7.80 2.39 -8.30
N GLN A 77 -7.93 3.19 -9.37
CA GLN A 77 -8.36 2.70 -10.67
C GLN A 77 -7.41 1.62 -11.19
N LYS A 78 -6.10 1.88 -11.20
CA LYS A 78 -5.11 0.93 -11.73
C LYS A 78 -5.12 -0.41 -10.97
N VAL A 79 -5.13 -0.37 -9.64
CA VAL A 79 -5.08 -1.58 -8.80
C VAL A 79 -6.42 -2.34 -8.85
N SER A 80 -7.55 -1.63 -8.77
CA SER A 80 -8.87 -2.29 -8.79
C SER A 80 -9.24 -2.84 -10.17
N GLU A 81 -8.96 -2.12 -11.25
CA GLU A 81 -9.40 -2.50 -12.59
C GLU A 81 -8.53 -3.58 -13.24
N ASN A 82 -7.21 -3.56 -12.98
CA ASN A 82 -6.28 -4.45 -13.66
C ASN A 82 -5.91 -5.67 -12.83
N TYR A 83 -5.93 -5.55 -11.51
CA TYR A 83 -5.26 -6.53 -10.66
C TYR A 83 -6.21 -7.31 -9.76
N LEU A 84 -7.00 -6.62 -8.95
CA LEU A 84 -7.89 -7.27 -8.00
C LEU A 84 -9.06 -8.03 -8.64
N LYS A 85 -9.33 -7.81 -9.93
CA LYS A 85 -10.32 -8.62 -10.66
C LYS A 85 -9.90 -10.08 -10.84
N THR A 86 -8.60 -10.36 -10.87
CA THR A 86 -8.07 -11.69 -11.24
C THR A 86 -7.39 -12.41 -10.10
N VAL A 87 -7.12 -11.72 -8.98
CA VAL A 87 -6.36 -12.27 -7.85
C VAL A 87 -7.15 -12.13 -6.55
N SER A 88 -7.13 -13.17 -5.72
CA SER A 88 -7.68 -13.07 -4.37
C SER A 88 -6.75 -12.21 -3.50
N PHE A 89 -7.25 -11.05 -3.08
CA PHE A 89 -6.59 -10.15 -2.15
C PHE A 89 -7.14 -10.27 -0.73
N SER A 90 -6.26 -10.35 0.26
CA SER A 90 -6.60 -10.56 1.67
C SER A 90 -5.75 -9.67 2.57
N GLU A 91 -6.09 -9.64 3.86
CA GLU A 91 -5.33 -9.03 4.95
C GLU A 91 -3.86 -9.49 4.93
N LYS A 92 -3.62 -10.78 4.68
CA LYS A 92 -2.27 -11.33 4.57
C LYS A 92 -1.51 -10.71 3.40
N ASN A 93 -2.15 -10.53 2.25
CA ASN A 93 -1.47 -9.93 1.08
C ASN A 93 -1.11 -8.46 1.32
N LEU A 94 -1.97 -7.70 1.99
CA LEU A 94 -1.67 -6.33 2.41
C LEU A 94 -0.49 -6.30 3.38
N SER A 95 -0.49 -7.18 4.37
CA SER A 95 0.60 -7.30 5.35
C SER A 95 1.92 -7.68 4.68
N ASP A 96 1.92 -8.71 3.84
CA ASP A 96 3.08 -9.16 3.05
C ASP A 96 3.65 -8.01 2.20
N PHE A 97 2.77 -7.20 1.59
CA PHE A 97 3.19 -6.04 0.82
C PHE A 97 3.83 -4.95 1.69
N ILE A 98 3.25 -4.65 2.84
CA ILE A 98 3.79 -3.65 3.77
C ILE A 98 5.20 -4.08 4.22
N PHE A 99 5.36 -5.34 4.65
CA PHE A 99 6.67 -5.87 5.05
C PHE A 99 7.68 -6.00 3.91
N ALA A 100 7.23 -6.13 2.66
CA ALA A 100 8.14 -6.06 1.52
C ALA A 100 8.65 -4.63 1.26
N ASN A 101 8.09 -3.60 1.91
CA ASN A 101 8.43 -2.20 1.70
C ASN A 101 8.82 -1.44 2.99
N VAL A 102 9.11 -2.13 4.10
CA VAL A 102 9.61 -1.50 5.33
C VAL A 102 11.08 -1.10 5.20
N ASN A 103 11.49 -0.10 5.99
CA ASN A 103 12.87 0.39 6.07
C ASN A 103 13.48 0.84 4.72
N ASN A 104 12.63 1.17 3.74
CA ASN A 104 13.10 1.68 2.47
C ASN A 104 13.57 3.13 2.61
N ASP A 105 14.67 3.46 1.92
CA ASP A 105 15.20 4.82 1.83
C ASP A 105 14.54 5.55 0.64
N LEU A 106 13.30 5.96 0.85
CA LEU A 106 12.47 6.64 -0.15
C LEU A 106 12.50 8.15 0.05
N SER A 107 12.40 8.90 -1.06
CA SER A 107 12.15 10.34 -0.98
C SER A 107 10.83 10.61 -0.24
N ASN A 108 10.66 11.81 0.35
CA ASN A 108 9.36 12.21 0.93
C ASN A 108 8.20 12.02 -0.05
N TYR A 109 8.47 12.23 -1.36
CA TYR A 109 7.46 12.04 -2.39
C TYR A 109 7.09 10.57 -2.57
N GLN A 110 8.09 9.72 -2.73
CA GLN A 110 7.90 8.28 -2.87
C GLN A 110 7.23 7.66 -1.63
N SER A 111 7.62 8.09 -0.43
CA SER A 111 6.97 7.68 0.83
C SER A 111 5.50 8.09 0.86
N GLY A 112 5.15 9.31 0.44
CA GLY A 112 3.76 9.75 0.30
C GLY A 112 2.96 8.90 -0.69
N MET A 113 3.55 8.61 -1.86
CA MET A 113 2.92 7.75 -2.88
C MET A 113 2.73 6.31 -2.41
N LEU A 114 3.72 5.74 -1.73
CA LEU A 114 3.61 4.42 -1.10
C LEU A 114 2.52 4.41 -0.01
N GLY A 115 2.43 5.50 0.75
CA GLY A 115 1.35 5.73 1.70
C GLY A 115 -0.03 5.70 1.05
N LEU A 116 -0.23 6.48 -0.02
CA LEU A 116 -1.48 6.46 -0.81
C LEU A 116 -1.78 5.07 -1.35
N PHE A 117 -0.75 4.35 -1.80
CA PHE A 117 -0.88 3.00 -2.33
C PHE A 117 -1.40 2.02 -1.28
N THR A 118 -0.82 2.03 -0.07
CA THR A 118 -1.30 1.23 1.05
C THR A 118 -2.71 1.64 1.50
N GLY A 119 -3.03 2.94 1.49
CA GLY A 119 -4.37 3.45 1.79
C GLY A 119 -5.43 2.96 0.80
N CYS A 120 -5.13 3.00 -0.51
CA CYS A 120 -6.01 2.44 -1.54
C CYS A 120 -6.26 0.95 -1.34
N MET A 121 -5.22 0.18 -1.03
CA MET A 121 -5.36 -1.26 -0.80
C MET A 121 -6.20 -1.58 0.43
N LEU A 122 -6.09 -0.80 1.51
CA LEU A 122 -6.92 -0.94 2.69
C LEU A 122 -8.41 -0.69 2.34
N ASP A 123 -8.69 0.35 1.57
CA ASP A 123 -10.06 0.65 1.13
C ASP A 123 -10.62 -0.43 0.20
N MET A 124 -9.79 -1.04 -0.64
CA MET A 124 -10.21 -2.18 -1.48
C MET A 124 -10.53 -3.43 -0.66
N LEU A 125 -9.74 -3.71 0.38
CA LEU A 125 -10.06 -4.77 1.34
C LEU A 125 -11.43 -4.50 1.98
N PHE A 126 -11.66 -3.24 2.37
CA PHE A 126 -12.95 -2.81 2.91
C PHE A 126 -14.11 -3.07 1.95
N GLN A 127 -14.02 -2.63 0.70
CA GLN A 127 -15.09 -2.85 -0.28
C GLN A 127 -15.35 -4.35 -0.53
N LYS A 128 -14.30 -5.16 -0.57
CA LYS A 128 -14.41 -6.62 -0.74
C LYS A 128 -15.12 -7.30 0.42
N ASN A 129 -14.83 -6.90 1.66
CA ASN A 129 -15.48 -7.48 2.83
C ASN A 129 -16.92 -6.95 2.97
N LYS A 130 -17.15 -5.66 2.69
CA LYS A 130 -18.47 -5.06 2.64
C LYS A 130 -19.40 -5.74 1.63
N SER A 131 -18.90 -6.13 0.45
CA SER A 131 -19.70 -6.88 -0.53
C SER A 131 -20.14 -8.26 -0.04
N LYS A 132 -19.54 -8.77 1.03
CA LYS A 132 -19.89 -10.02 1.72
C LYS A 132 -20.65 -9.78 3.03
N ASN A 133 -21.03 -8.54 3.32
CA ASN A 133 -21.58 -8.13 4.61
C ASN A 133 -20.67 -8.48 5.80
N GLN A 134 -19.36 -8.39 5.58
CA GLN A 134 -18.32 -8.61 6.59
C GLN A 134 -17.64 -7.29 6.93
N ARG A 135 -17.23 -7.17 8.19
CA ARG A 135 -16.41 -6.05 8.66
C ARG A 135 -14.97 -6.22 8.25
N THR A 136 -14.27 -5.10 8.16
CA THR A 136 -12.84 -5.05 7.86
C THR A 136 -12.09 -4.60 9.09
N MET A 137 -11.53 -5.59 9.78
CA MET A 137 -10.71 -5.40 10.97
C MET A 137 -9.28 -5.78 10.61
N PHE A 138 -8.39 -4.81 10.61
CA PHE A 138 -7.00 -4.99 10.18
C PHE A 138 -6.06 -4.67 11.33
N HIS A 139 -5.18 -5.62 11.66
CA HIS A 139 -4.09 -5.44 12.61
C HIS A 139 -2.76 -5.68 11.92
N ILE A 140 -1.80 -4.81 12.21
CA ILE A 140 -0.41 -5.01 11.79
C ILE A 140 0.57 -4.54 12.88
N ASN A 141 1.54 -5.39 13.19
CA ASN A 141 2.63 -5.11 14.11
C ASN A 141 3.92 -4.90 13.32
N GLY A 142 4.49 -3.69 13.34
CA GLY A 142 5.67 -3.32 12.58
C GLY A 142 6.98 -3.93 13.06
N GLN A 143 7.00 -4.62 14.21
CA GLN A 143 8.19 -5.27 14.76
C GLN A 143 9.40 -4.32 14.91
N GLY A 144 9.15 -3.02 15.15
CA GLY A 144 10.17 -2.00 15.26
C GLY A 144 10.73 -1.53 13.91
N ASN A 145 10.11 -1.90 12.78
CA ASN A 145 10.49 -1.40 11.47
C ASN A 145 9.93 0.01 11.21
N ARG A 146 10.53 0.71 10.24
CA ARG A 146 10.07 2.02 9.76
C ARG A 146 9.16 1.90 8.53
N PHE A 147 8.06 2.64 8.52
CA PHE A 147 7.19 2.81 7.34
C PHE A 147 6.53 4.19 7.34
N ASP A 148 7.07 5.12 6.54
CA ASP A 148 6.57 6.49 6.47
C ASP A 148 5.27 6.58 5.66
N ASN A 149 4.29 7.32 6.17
CA ASN A 149 2.96 7.55 5.58
C ASN A 149 2.10 6.29 5.43
N LEU A 150 2.26 5.27 6.28
CA LEU A 150 1.43 4.05 6.21
C LEU A 150 -0.08 4.39 6.22
N PHE A 151 -0.83 3.83 5.26
CA PHE A 151 -2.27 4.03 5.07
C PHE A 151 -2.72 5.48 4.81
N HIS A 152 -1.86 6.30 4.22
CA HIS A 152 -2.17 7.68 3.90
C HIS A 152 -3.44 7.82 3.04
N ALA A 153 -4.31 8.74 3.42
CA ALA A 153 -5.58 9.05 2.75
C ALA A 153 -6.53 7.85 2.56
N SER A 154 -6.41 6.79 3.36
CA SER A 154 -7.44 5.75 3.43
C SER A 154 -8.78 6.36 3.88
N LYS A 155 -9.85 5.90 3.24
CA LYS A 155 -11.19 6.43 3.38
C LYS A 155 -12.07 5.53 4.22
N PHE A 156 -11.86 4.22 4.19
CA PHE A 156 -12.80 3.26 4.76
C PHE A 156 -12.10 2.16 5.54
N ILE A 157 -12.42 2.05 6.83
CA ILE A 157 -12.03 0.91 7.66
C ILE A 157 -13.00 0.78 8.84
N ASP A 158 -13.38 -0.44 9.20
CA ASP A 158 -14.17 -0.62 10.43
C ASP A 158 -13.24 -0.55 11.64
N VAL A 159 -12.15 -1.33 11.65
CA VAL A 159 -11.16 -1.32 12.72
C VAL A 159 -9.76 -1.38 12.13
N LEU A 160 -8.91 -0.42 12.51
CA LEU A 160 -7.50 -0.40 12.18
C LEU A 160 -6.67 -0.36 13.47
N PHE A 161 -5.82 -1.35 13.67
CA PHE A 161 -4.83 -1.36 14.74
C PHE A 161 -3.42 -1.49 14.17
N VAL A 162 -2.63 -0.42 14.29
CA VAL A 162 -1.23 -0.38 13.90
C VAL A 162 -0.38 -0.30 15.16
N GLU A 163 0.63 -1.16 15.29
CA GLU A 163 1.56 -1.07 16.42
C GLU A 163 3.01 -1.25 15.97
N ASN A 164 3.98 -0.79 16.77
CA ASN A 164 5.41 -1.05 16.58
C ASN A 164 6.01 -0.59 15.23
N PHE A 165 5.47 0.45 14.60
CA PHE A 165 6.12 1.11 13.47
C PHE A 165 6.78 2.42 13.91
N TYR A 166 8.00 2.65 13.45
CA TYR A 166 8.55 4.01 13.39
C TYR A 166 8.04 4.69 12.12
N ALA A 167 7.67 5.96 12.21
CA ALA A 167 7.33 6.76 11.04
C ALA A 167 7.32 8.25 11.40
N ASP A 168 7.54 9.10 10.40
CA ASP A 168 7.26 10.53 10.52
C ASP A 168 5.75 10.81 10.57
N THR A 169 4.95 9.96 9.93
CA THR A 169 3.48 10.01 9.96
C THR A 169 2.89 8.62 9.74
N ILE A 170 1.92 8.24 10.56
CA ILE A 170 1.10 7.03 10.41
C ILE A 170 -0.35 7.49 10.23
N ILE A 171 -1.04 7.00 9.19
CA ILE A 171 -2.47 7.28 8.94
C ILE A 171 -2.73 8.79 8.72
N GLY A 172 -1.90 9.45 7.91
CA GLY A 172 -2.13 10.85 7.55
C GLY A 172 -3.37 11.04 6.67
N TYR A 173 -4.14 12.12 6.90
CA TYR A 173 -5.30 12.52 6.10
C TYR A 173 -6.42 11.46 5.99
N TYR A 174 -6.58 10.63 7.00
CA TYR A 174 -7.61 9.60 7.03
C TYR A 174 -9.02 10.20 7.18
N GLY A 175 -10.03 9.68 6.45
CA GLY A 175 -11.46 9.95 6.70
C GLY A 175 -12.02 11.33 6.32
N ASP A 176 -11.19 12.38 6.27
CA ASP A 176 -11.63 13.78 6.17
C ASP A 176 -11.98 14.27 4.75
N TRP A 177 -11.46 13.63 3.70
CA TRP A 177 -11.42 14.28 2.39
C TRP A 177 -12.65 14.05 1.50
N ILE A 178 -13.42 12.98 1.72
CA ILE A 178 -14.51 12.59 0.78
C ILE A 178 -15.70 11.87 1.46
N GLY A 179 -15.92 12.09 2.75
CA GLY A 179 -16.98 11.40 3.49
C GLY A 179 -16.69 9.90 3.73
N GLY A 180 -15.40 9.54 3.75
CA GLY A 180 -14.94 8.19 4.12
C GLY A 180 -15.20 7.92 5.60
N ILE A 181 -15.46 6.67 6.01
CA ILE A 181 -15.79 6.30 7.39
C ILE A 181 -14.66 5.41 7.95
N ALA A 182 -13.86 5.92 8.90
CA ALA A 182 -13.24 5.08 9.93
C ALA A 182 -14.20 5.00 11.09
N ASN A 183 -14.33 3.81 11.66
CA ASN A 183 -14.99 3.68 12.94
C ASN A 183 -13.98 3.65 14.08
N TYR A 184 -13.02 2.71 14.09
CA TYR A 184 -12.06 2.59 15.18
C TYR A 184 -10.63 2.55 14.64
N VAL A 185 -9.80 3.49 15.07
CA VAL A 185 -8.38 3.52 14.71
C VAL A 185 -7.55 3.62 15.97
N LEU A 186 -6.53 2.77 16.09
CA LEU A 186 -5.53 2.83 17.15
C LEU A 186 -4.15 2.65 16.52
N SER A 187 -3.23 3.55 16.83
CA SER A 187 -1.82 3.46 16.45
C SER A 187 -0.94 3.62 17.68
N VAL A 188 -0.05 2.66 17.94
CA VAL A 188 0.89 2.68 19.06
C VAL A 188 2.32 2.53 18.57
N ASN A 189 3.19 3.49 18.89
CA ASN A 189 4.59 3.45 18.47
C ASN A 189 5.43 2.47 19.32
N PRO A 190 6.68 2.17 18.93
CA PRO A 190 7.57 1.27 19.67
C PRO A 190 7.82 1.67 21.13
N GLU A 191 7.69 2.96 21.49
CA GLU A 191 7.78 3.42 22.89
C GLU A 191 6.49 3.19 23.70
N GLY A 192 5.45 2.59 23.11
CA GLY A 192 4.16 2.35 23.75
C GLY A 192 3.28 3.59 23.88
N ARG A 193 3.55 4.65 23.11
CA ARG A 193 2.73 5.86 23.05
C ARG A 193 1.67 5.73 21.96
N ILE A 194 0.45 6.12 22.28
CA ILE A 194 -0.63 6.25 21.29
C ILE A 194 -0.28 7.44 20.38
N VAL A 195 -0.09 7.19 19.09
CA VAL A 195 0.20 8.20 18.06
C VAL A 195 -1.07 8.67 17.37
N HIS A 196 -2.07 7.78 17.29
CA HIS A 196 -3.37 8.09 16.71
C HIS A 196 -4.44 7.25 17.39
N GLU A 197 -5.55 7.87 17.77
CA GLU A 197 -6.76 7.20 18.23
C GLU A 197 -7.97 7.92 17.64
N ASP A 198 -8.92 7.16 17.09
CA ASP A 198 -10.17 7.71 16.55
C ASP A 198 -11.33 6.74 16.80
N THR A 199 -12.47 7.26 17.26
CA THR A 199 -13.71 6.52 17.49
C THR A 199 -14.86 7.20 16.76
N PRO A 200 -15.99 6.50 16.51
CA PRO A 200 -17.10 7.05 15.73
C PRO A 200 -17.79 8.26 16.38
N PHE A 201 -17.37 8.67 17.58
CA PHE A 201 -18.04 9.62 18.45
C PHE A 201 -18.26 11.01 17.81
N TYR A 202 -17.38 11.43 16.89
CA TYR A 202 -17.53 12.70 16.17
C TYR A 202 -18.48 12.63 14.97
N ARG A 203 -19.00 11.45 14.62
CA ARG A 203 -19.97 11.23 13.52
C ARG A 203 -21.30 10.67 14.03
N ARG A 204 -21.90 11.38 14.98
CA ARG A 204 -23.14 11.04 15.73
C ARG A 204 -24.38 10.69 14.90
N ASP A 205 -24.32 10.82 13.58
CA ASP A 205 -25.41 10.46 12.68
C ASP A 205 -25.45 8.94 12.41
N MET A 206 -24.39 8.22 12.77
CA MET A 206 -24.33 6.75 12.73
C MET A 206 -24.51 6.18 14.14
N VAL A 207 -25.72 5.70 14.41
CA VAL A 207 -26.14 5.03 15.65
C VAL A 207 -25.02 4.09 16.17
N SER A 208 -24.50 4.39 17.37
CA SER A 208 -23.68 3.47 18.15
C SER A 208 -24.45 2.17 18.36
N ASN A 209 -24.18 1.19 17.52
CA ASN A 209 -24.83 -0.10 17.62
C ASN A 209 -24.01 -0.92 18.62
N GLN A 210 -24.50 -1.16 19.84
CA GLN A 210 -23.78 -1.90 20.90
C GLN A 210 -23.19 -3.25 20.43
N LYS A 211 -23.81 -3.87 19.41
CA LYS A 211 -23.28 -5.07 18.76
C LYS A 211 -21.94 -4.81 18.04
N THR A 212 -21.78 -3.63 17.45
CA THR A 212 -20.54 -3.14 16.84
C THR A 212 -19.40 -3.10 17.84
N ASP A 213 -19.63 -2.50 19.00
CA ASP A 213 -18.59 -2.36 20.03
C ASP A 213 -18.14 -3.73 20.54
N HIS A 214 -19.06 -4.67 20.72
CA HIS A 214 -18.72 -6.01 21.18
C HIS A 214 -17.77 -6.76 20.22
N GLU A 215 -18.02 -6.70 18.90
CA GLU A 215 -17.15 -7.34 17.90
C GLU A 215 -15.78 -6.67 17.84
N VAL A 216 -15.72 -5.34 17.97
CA VAL A 216 -14.47 -4.56 17.98
C VAL A 216 -13.65 -4.91 19.22
N ILE A 217 -14.27 -4.94 20.41
CA ILE A 217 -13.59 -5.30 21.66
C ILE A 217 -13.09 -6.74 21.60
N LYS A 218 -13.89 -7.66 21.05
CA LYS A 218 -13.47 -9.06 20.87
C LYS A 218 -12.25 -9.14 19.95
N PHE A 219 -12.25 -8.41 18.85
CA PHE A 219 -11.10 -8.32 17.95
C PHE A 219 -9.86 -7.77 18.67
N LEU A 220 -9.96 -6.61 19.31
CA LEU A 220 -8.85 -5.99 20.03
C LEU A 220 -8.26 -6.90 21.13
N ARG A 221 -9.09 -7.67 21.83
CA ARG A 221 -8.63 -8.65 22.83
C ARG A 221 -8.02 -9.91 22.21
N SER A 222 -8.39 -10.25 20.98
CA SER A 222 -7.90 -11.43 20.27
C SER A 222 -6.54 -11.20 19.58
N VAL A 223 -6.20 -9.94 19.34
CA VAL A 223 -4.93 -9.56 18.74
C VAL A 223 -3.78 -9.81 19.73
N GLU A 224 -2.75 -10.53 19.28
CA GLU A 224 -1.47 -10.58 19.98
C GLU A 224 -0.79 -9.23 19.85
N THR A 225 -0.71 -8.48 20.96
CA THR A 225 -0.21 -7.11 20.99
C THR A 225 0.98 -6.97 21.94
N SER A 226 1.92 -6.09 21.57
CA SER A 226 3.00 -5.67 22.47
C SER A 226 2.52 -4.67 23.54
N PHE A 227 1.30 -4.15 23.40
CA PHE A 227 0.78 -3.03 24.18
C PHE A 227 -0.60 -3.33 24.82
N PRO A 228 -0.70 -4.38 25.66
CA PRO A 228 -1.98 -4.78 26.24
C PRO A 228 -2.61 -3.69 27.12
N ASN A 229 -1.80 -2.81 27.73
CA ASN A 229 -2.30 -1.72 28.55
C ASN A 229 -2.99 -0.63 27.70
N GLN A 230 -2.39 -0.25 26.57
CA GLN A 230 -2.92 0.72 25.63
C GLN A 230 -4.19 0.19 24.98
N VAL A 231 -4.20 -1.09 24.57
CA VAL A 231 -5.40 -1.75 24.06
C VAL A 231 -6.51 -1.76 25.11
N ASN A 232 -6.20 -2.08 26.38
CA ASN A 232 -7.20 -2.04 27.45
C ASN A 232 -7.70 -0.62 27.75
N GLN A 233 -6.85 0.40 27.66
CA GLN A 233 -7.24 1.79 27.79
C GLN A 233 -8.20 2.20 26.66
N TYR A 234 -7.89 1.81 25.43
CA TYR A 234 -8.74 2.08 24.27
C TYR A 234 -10.07 1.32 24.33
N ILE A 235 -10.07 0.06 24.78
CA ILE A 235 -11.31 -0.69 25.05
C ILE A 235 -12.17 0.01 26.11
N LYS A 236 -11.56 0.49 27.21
CA LYS A 236 -12.30 1.25 28.23
C LYS A 236 -12.95 2.49 27.64
N TYR A 237 -12.22 3.21 26.78
CA TYR A 237 -12.73 4.38 26.07
C TYR A 237 -13.95 4.03 25.20
N ILE A 238 -13.91 2.92 24.45
CA ILE A 238 -15.06 2.43 23.66
C ILE A 238 -16.26 2.07 24.55
N THR A 239 -16.05 1.54 25.76
CA THR A 239 -17.11 1.03 26.65
C THR A 239 -17.67 2.05 27.65
N MET A 240 -17.11 3.27 27.71
CA MET A 240 -17.55 4.29 28.68
C MET A 240 -18.86 5.01 28.26
N ASP A 241 -19.42 4.64 27.11
CA ASP A 241 -20.74 5.03 26.58
C ASP A 241 -21.76 3.88 26.70
#